data_AF-A0A9E4GJV4-F1
#
_entry.id   AF-A0A9E4GJV4-F1
#
_cell.length_a   1.000
_cell.length_b   1.000
_cell.length_c   1.000
_cell.angle_alpha   90.00
_cell.angle_beta   90.00
_cell.angle_gamma   90.00
#
_symmetry.space_group_name_H-M   'P 1'
#
loop_
_entity.id
_entity.type
_entity.pdbx_description
1 polymer ?
#
loop_
_entity_poly.entity_id
_entity_poly.type
_entity_poly.pdbx_seq_one_letter_code
_entity_poly.pdbx_strand_id
1 'polypeptide(L)'
;MLALMRIISRRTLREFRNRYPDAEQPLRAWYANAKRATWKTPVELKTAYRSASFLANKRVVFNIKGNAYRLVVALDYRYGAIYIRFVGTHHEYDAIDAATIQGVRMDIKPIKTQADYEAALKAIDRLWGADYDSPQGEKLDVLITLVEVYEEQHHPILPPDPVEAILHRLDSHGLSRRDLEPYLGSRARVSEILNRKRALSLAMIRRLQDGLGISAEILVQPYKLQSAP
;
A
#
# COMPACT_ATOMS: atom_id res chain seq x y z
N MET A 1 1.86 19.71 14.58
CA MET A 1 1.24 18.37 14.67
C MET A 1 2.12 17.51 15.57
N LEU A 2 1.64 17.05 16.73
CA LEU A 2 2.42 16.15 17.60
C LEU A 2 2.69 14.85 16.85
N ALA A 3 3.97 14.51 16.65
CA ALA A 3 4.34 13.26 16.00
C ALA A 3 4.12 12.10 16.98
N LEU A 4 3.05 11.34 16.75
CA LEU A 4 2.74 10.12 17.49
C LEU A 4 3.69 8.99 17.10
N MET A 5 3.96 8.06 18.02
CA MET A 5 4.78 6.88 17.75
C MET A 5 4.12 5.93 16.74
N ARG A 6 4.86 5.58 15.68
CA ARG A 6 4.47 4.62 14.66
C ARG A 6 4.96 3.22 15.05
N ILE A 7 4.03 2.31 15.31
CA ILE A 7 4.35 0.94 15.73
C ILE A 7 4.20 -0.02 14.54
N ILE A 8 5.30 -0.69 14.19
CA ILE A 8 5.40 -1.63 13.05
C ILE A 8 5.69 -3.06 13.51
N SER A 9 5.50 -4.04 12.61
CA SER A 9 5.56 -5.49 12.92
C SER A 9 4.53 -5.95 13.97
N ARG A 10 3.31 -5.41 13.86
CA ARG A 10 2.19 -5.71 14.78
C ARG A 10 1.74 -7.17 14.74
N ARG A 11 2.06 -7.87 13.65
CA ARG A 11 1.84 -9.32 13.51
C ARG A 11 2.42 -10.11 14.68
N THR A 12 3.61 -9.75 15.14
CA THR A 12 4.28 -10.41 16.28
C THR A 12 3.40 -10.39 17.54
N LEU A 13 2.65 -9.31 17.79
CA LEU A 13 1.68 -9.25 18.90
C LEU A 13 0.45 -10.12 18.64
N ARG A 14 -0.06 -10.10 17.40
CA ARG A 14 -1.24 -10.87 16.97
C ARG A 14 -0.99 -12.37 17.08
N GLU A 15 0.14 -12.86 16.64
CA GLU A 15 0.50 -14.28 16.73
C GLU A 15 0.70 -14.70 18.18
N PHE A 16 1.39 -13.88 18.99
CA PHE A 16 1.61 -14.20 20.38
C PHE A 16 0.33 -14.28 21.20
N ARG A 17 -0.61 -13.34 21.02
CA ARG A 17 -1.90 -13.40 21.74
C ARG A 17 -2.76 -14.60 21.33
N ASN A 18 -2.60 -15.11 20.10
CA ASN A 18 -3.30 -16.33 19.68
C ASN A 18 -2.75 -17.55 20.42
N ARG A 19 -1.44 -17.58 20.69
CA ARG A 19 -0.77 -18.64 21.46
C ARG A 19 -0.96 -18.49 22.98
N TYR A 20 -1.03 -17.25 23.47
CA TYR A 20 -1.23 -16.89 24.88
C TYR A 20 -2.38 -15.88 25.02
N PRO A 21 -3.63 -16.35 25.08
CA PRO A 21 -4.82 -15.48 25.14
C PRO A 21 -4.80 -14.49 26.31
N ASP A 22 -4.18 -14.87 27.44
CA ASP A 22 -4.02 -14.03 28.62
C ASP A 22 -3.07 -12.83 28.42
N ALA A 23 -2.30 -12.81 27.33
CA ALA A 23 -1.46 -11.69 26.93
C ALA A 23 -2.23 -10.61 26.14
N GLU A 24 -3.44 -10.91 25.64
CA GLU A 24 -4.15 -10.04 24.72
C GLU A 24 -4.42 -8.64 25.29
N GLN A 25 -5.08 -8.57 26.45
CA GLN A 25 -5.46 -7.29 27.06
C GLN A 25 -4.23 -6.45 27.45
N PRO A 26 -3.20 -7.02 28.12
CA PRO A 26 -1.95 -6.31 28.39
C PRO A 26 -1.24 -5.77 27.14
N LEU A 27 -1.20 -6.55 26.05
CA LEU A 27 -0.57 -6.11 24.80
C LEU A 27 -1.37 -5.01 24.09
N ARG A 28 -2.70 -5.10 24.10
CA ARG A 28 -3.59 -4.04 23.59
C ARG A 28 -3.40 -2.75 24.39
N ALA A 29 -3.30 -2.83 25.71
CA ALA A 29 -3.06 -1.68 26.58
C ALA A 29 -1.70 -1.03 26.28
N TRP A 30 -0.62 -1.83 26.22
CA TRP A 30 0.70 -1.32 25.82
C TRP A 30 0.66 -0.64 24.45
N TYR A 31 0.05 -1.28 23.45
CA TYR A 31 -0.05 -0.74 22.09
C TYR A 31 -0.81 0.59 22.07
N ALA A 32 -1.95 0.66 22.75
CA ALA A 32 -2.79 1.87 22.80
C ALA A 32 -2.07 3.06 23.46
N ASN A 33 -1.27 2.80 24.50
CA ASN A 33 -0.47 3.81 25.18
C ASN A 33 0.74 4.23 24.34
N ALA A 34 1.52 3.26 23.85
CA ALA A 34 2.70 3.52 23.05
C ALA A 34 2.35 4.29 21.76
N LYS A 35 1.26 3.92 21.06
CA LYS A 35 0.82 4.59 19.82
C LYS A 35 0.48 6.07 20.02
N ARG A 36 0.05 6.46 21.23
CA ARG A 36 -0.28 7.85 21.55
C ARG A 36 0.90 8.64 22.13
N ALA A 37 2.00 7.95 22.45
CA ALA A 37 3.16 8.57 23.03
C ALA A 37 3.89 9.45 22.00
N THR A 38 4.67 10.40 22.52
CA THR A 38 5.46 11.37 21.75
C THR A 38 6.90 11.43 22.25
N TRP A 39 7.44 10.32 22.75
CA TRP A 39 8.78 10.28 23.35
C TRP A 39 9.85 10.76 22.37
N LYS A 40 10.67 11.71 22.78
CA LYS A 40 11.81 12.20 21.99
C LYS A 40 13.13 11.66 22.51
N THR A 41 13.15 11.14 23.73
CA THR A 41 14.35 10.68 24.42
C THR A 41 14.10 9.39 25.22
N PRO A 42 15.16 8.60 25.48
CA PRO A 42 15.08 7.46 26.41
C PRO A 42 14.58 7.83 27.81
N VAL A 43 14.93 9.03 28.29
CA VAL A 43 14.52 9.52 29.61
C VAL A 43 13.00 9.69 29.68
N GLU A 44 12.38 10.29 28.66
CA GLU A 44 10.92 10.42 28.59
C GLU A 44 10.21 9.07 28.59
N LEU A 45 10.74 8.10 27.83
CA LEU A 45 10.20 6.73 27.81
C LEU A 45 10.31 6.08 29.19
N LYS A 46 11.48 6.16 29.84
CA LYS A 46 11.74 5.57 31.15
C LYS A 46 10.85 6.18 32.24
N THR A 47 10.55 7.47 32.13
CA THR A 47 9.61 8.15 33.04
C THR A 47 8.20 7.58 32.89
N ALA A 48 7.73 7.35 31.66
CA ALA A 48 6.42 6.75 31.40
C ALA A 48 6.35 5.25 31.75
N TYR A 49 7.44 4.52 31.48
CA TYR A 49 7.57 3.08 31.73
C TYR A 49 8.78 2.82 32.63
N ARG A 50 8.59 2.99 33.94
CA ARG A 50 9.67 2.84 34.94
C ARG A 50 10.33 1.46 34.91
N SER A 51 9.58 0.42 34.57
CA SER A 51 10.07 -0.96 34.46
C SER A 51 10.78 -1.27 33.14
N ALA A 52 10.79 -0.36 32.16
CA ALA A 52 11.42 -0.60 30.86
C ALA A 52 12.95 -0.70 31.00
N SER A 53 13.54 -1.72 30.39
CA SER A 53 15.00 -1.89 30.34
C SER A 53 15.55 -1.44 29.00
N PHE A 54 16.67 -0.73 28.99
CA PHE A 54 17.36 -0.31 27.77
C PHE A 54 18.58 -1.19 27.55
N LEU A 55 18.74 -1.68 26.34
CA LEU A 55 19.88 -2.47 25.93
C LEU A 55 20.64 -1.73 24.82
N ALA A 56 21.78 -2.28 24.41
CA ALA A 56 22.52 -1.82 23.24
C ALA A 56 21.64 -1.86 21.96
N ASN A 57 22.13 -1.25 20.87
CA ASN A 57 21.46 -1.27 19.55
C ASN A 57 20.02 -0.71 19.56
N LYS A 58 19.78 0.34 20.36
CA LYS A 58 18.49 1.03 20.50
C LYS A 58 17.33 0.09 20.89
N ARG A 59 17.62 -0.93 21.69
CA ARG A 59 16.62 -1.91 22.15
C ARG A 59 16.01 -1.49 23.48
N VAL A 60 14.71 -1.71 23.61
CA VAL A 60 13.95 -1.48 24.84
C VAL A 60 13.11 -2.71 25.13
N VAL A 61 13.13 -3.16 26.38
CA VAL A 61 12.36 -4.31 26.85
C VAL A 61 11.27 -3.84 27.80
N PHE A 62 10.03 -4.20 27.51
CA PHE A 62 8.88 -3.94 28.36
C PHE A 62 8.41 -5.22 29.06
N ASN A 63 8.04 -5.05 30.33
CA ASN A 63 7.35 -6.08 31.09
C ASN A 63 5.87 -6.07 30.73
N ILE A 64 5.34 -7.20 30.28
CA ILE A 64 3.93 -7.37 29.91
C ILE A 64 3.26 -8.35 30.89
N LYS A 65 1.98 -8.11 31.21
CA LYS A 65 1.17 -8.92 32.14
C LYS A 65 1.87 -9.16 33.47
N GLY A 66 2.10 -8.10 34.25
CA GLY A 66 2.68 -8.23 35.59
C GLY A 66 4.05 -8.92 35.59
N ASN A 67 4.89 -8.61 34.60
CA ASN A 67 6.20 -9.20 34.38
C ASN A 67 6.22 -10.60 33.74
N ALA A 68 5.09 -11.26 33.48
CA ALA A 68 5.05 -12.63 32.93
C ALA A 68 5.64 -12.77 31.52
N TYR A 69 5.59 -11.70 30.72
CA TYR A 69 6.10 -11.69 29.36
C TYR A 69 7.09 -10.54 29.11
N ARG A 70 7.94 -10.69 28.11
CA ARG A 70 8.92 -9.70 27.65
C ARG A 70 8.56 -9.26 26.25
N LEU A 71 8.42 -7.95 26.05
CA LEU A 71 8.25 -7.34 24.74
C LEU A 71 9.51 -6.56 24.40
N VAL A 72 10.26 -7.01 23.38
CA VAL A 72 11.48 -6.35 22.91
C VAL A 72 11.13 -5.51 21.68
N VAL A 73 11.51 -4.24 21.71
CA VAL A 73 11.35 -3.32 20.58
C VAL A 73 12.68 -2.65 20.24
N ALA A 74 12.85 -2.30 18.97
CA ALA A 74 13.83 -1.31 18.54
C ALA A 74 13.14 0.05 18.40
N LEU A 75 13.72 1.10 18.97
CA LEU A 75 13.10 2.42 18.99
C LEU A 75 13.99 3.44 18.27
N ASP A 76 13.41 4.15 17.31
CA ASP A 76 14.05 5.30 16.67
C ASP A 76 13.28 6.59 16.97
N TYR A 77 13.81 7.39 17.89
CA TYR A 77 13.19 8.64 18.34
C TYR A 77 13.12 9.70 17.23
N ARG A 78 14.08 9.72 16.30
CA ARG A 78 14.12 10.70 15.21
C ARG A 78 12.94 10.48 14.25
N TYR A 79 12.62 9.23 13.97
CA TYR A 79 11.49 8.86 13.13
C TYR A 79 10.16 8.69 13.90
N GLY A 80 10.20 8.76 15.24
CA GLY A 80 9.06 8.43 16.09
C GLY A 80 8.54 7.02 15.82
N ALA A 81 9.45 6.04 15.70
CA ALA A 81 9.12 4.68 15.28
C ALA A 81 9.48 3.63 16.34
N ILE A 82 8.58 2.68 16.53
CA ILE A 82 8.75 1.50 17.39
C ILE A 82 8.62 0.26 16.51
N TYR A 83 9.69 -0.50 16.38
CA TYR A 83 9.70 -1.78 15.68
C TYR A 83 9.69 -2.91 16.71
N ILE A 84 8.59 -3.64 16.79
CA ILE A 84 8.46 -4.87 17.59
C ILE A 84 9.39 -5.95 17.06
N ARG A 85 10.31 -6.42 17.89
CA ARG A 85 11.29 -7.46 17.53
C ARG A 85 10.90 -8.83 18.05
N PHE A 86 10.31 -8.89 19.23
CA PHE A 86 9.99 -10.14 19.90
C PHE A 86 8.95 -9.92 21.00
N VAL A 87 8.11 -10.93 21.23
CA VAL A 87 7.35 -11.07 22.47
C VAL A 87 7.35 -12.53 22.90
N GLY A 88 7.58 -12.78 24.19
CA GLY A 88 7.72 -14.14 24.71
C GLY A 88 7.65 -14.24 26.23
N THR A 89 7.62 -15.47 26.71
CA THR A 89 7.87 -15.83 28.12
C THR A 89 9.31 -15.49 28.52
N HIS A 90 9.63 -15.52 29.82
CA HIS A 90 11.02 -15.40 30.26
C HIS A 90 11.92 -16.48 29.67
N HIS A 91 11.45 -17.72 29.64
CA HIS A 91 12.23 -18.82 29.07
C HIS A 91 12.55 -18.57 27.59
N GLU A 92 11.58 -18.12 26.79
CA GLU A 92 11.82 -17.77 25.38
C GLU A 92 12.72 -16.53 25.24
N TYR A 93 12.62 -15.58 26.16
CA TYR A 93 13.47 -14.38 26.18
C TYR A 93 14.92 -14.71 26.51
N ASP A 94 15.15 -15.60 27.48
CA ASP A 94 16.50 -16.02 27.89
C ASP A 94 17.19 -16.86 26.81
N ALA A 95 16.42 -17.46 25.90
CA ALA A 95 16.93 -18.22 24.76
C ALA A 95 17.39 -17.35 23.57
N ILE A 96 17.24 -16.02 23.65
CA ILE A 96 17.62 -15.09 22.57
C ILE A 96 18.57 -14.01 23.06
N ASP A 97 19.38 -13.45 22.15
CA ASP A 97 20.06 -12.19 22.41
C ASP A 97 19.13 -11.01 22.09
N ALA A 98 18.50 -10.45 23.12
CA ALA A 98 17.57 -9.33 22.98
C ALA A 98 18.22 -8.05 22.43
N ALA A 99 19.54 -7.88 22.54
CA ALA A 99 20.25 -6.72 22.02
C ALA A 99 20.49 -6.82 20.50
N THR A 100 20.52 -8.02 19.94
CA THR A 100 20.84 -8.25 18.52
C THR A 100 19.75 -8.94 17.74
N ILE A 101 18.72 -9.51 18.39
CA ILE A 101 17.62 -10.21 17.72
C ILE A 101 17.06 -9.35 16.58
N GLN A 102 17.15 -9.92 15.39
CA GLN A 102 16.60 -9.34 14.19
C GLN A 102 15.13 -9.75 14.13
N GLY A 103 14.24 -8.77 13.88
CA GLY A 103 12.89 -9.09 13.43
C GLY A 103 12.94 -9.63 12.00
N VAL A 104 11.80 -9.85 11.37
CA VAL A 104 11.76 -10.19 9.93
C VAL A 104 12.59 -9.16 9.17
N ARG A 105 13.71 -9.62 8.60
CA ARG A 105 14.59 -8.79 7.79
C ARG A 105 13.94 -8.65 6.43
N MET A 106 13.14 -7.60 6.30
CA MET A 106 12.67 -7.14 4.99
C MET A 106 13.81 -6.35 4.36
N ASP A 107 14.68 -7.03 3.62
CA ASP A 107 15.66 -6.37 2.76
C ASP A 107 14.90 -5.73 1.59
N ILE A 108 14.37 -4.52 1.83
CA ILE A 108 13.68 -3.71 0.83
C ILE A 108 14.72 -2.82 0.18
N LYS A 109 14.87 -2.97 -1.13
CA LYS A 109 15.72 -2.12 -1.96
C LYS A 109 14.82 -1.17 -2.77
N PRO A 110 15.09 0.15 -2.78
CA PRO A 110 14.42 1.05 -3.71
C PRO A 110 14.64 0.62 -5.16
N ILE A 111 13.61 0.73 -6.00
CA ILE A 111 13.71 0.50 -7.44
C ILE A 111 14.08 1.83 -8.10
N LYS A 112 15.32 1.95 -8.59
CA LYS A 112 15.83 3.19 -9.21
C LYS A 112 16.36 2.99 -10.62
N THR A 113 16.57 1.74 -11.01
CA THR A 113 17.19 1.37 -12.27
C THR A 113 16.39 0.24 -12.92
N GLN A 114 16.55 0.07 -14.23
CA GLN A 114 15.93 -1.03 -14.97
C GLN A 114 16.31 -2.40 -14.38
N ALA A 115 17.55 -2.57 -13.93
CA ALA A 115 18.01 -3.80 -13.31
C ALA A 115 17.32 -4.07 -11.95
N ASP A 116 17.06 -3.03 -11.16
CA ASP A 116 16.30 -3.17 -9.91
C ASP A 116 14.85 -3.59 -10.20
N TYR A 117 14.26 -3.00 -11.23
CA TYR A 117 12.89 -3.28 -11.67
C TYR A 117 12.74 -4.73 -12.13
N GLU A 118 13.62 -5.21 -13.01
CA GLU A 118 13.63 -6.60 -13.46
C GLU A 118 13.86 -7.60 -12.32
N ALA A 119 14.72 -7.25 -11.35
CA ALA A 119 14.94 -8.08 -10.17
C ALA A 119 13.71 -8.12 -9.26
N ALA A 120 12.98 -7.01 -9.14
CA ALA A 120 11.74 -6.92 -8.38
C ALA A 120 10.62 -7.75 -9.02
N LEU A 121 10.43 -7.68 -10.34
CA LEU A 121 9.48 -8.52 -11.07
C LEU A 121 9.76 -10.02 -10.86
N LYS A 122 11.03 -10.45 -10.99
CA LYS A 122 11.42 -11.84 -10.73
C LYS A 122 11.16 -12.26 -9.27
N ALA A 123 11.24 -11.33 -8.32
CA ALA A 123 10.93 -11.60 -6.92
C ALA A 123 9.42 -11.71 -6.68
N ILE A 124 8.63 -10.86 -7.33
CA ILE A 124 7.15 -10.91 -7.33
C ILE A 124 6.69 -12.27 -7.88
N ASP A 125 7.21 -12.71 -9.02
CA ASP A 125 6.85 -14.00 -9.62
C ASP A 125 7.07 -15.18 -8.66
N ARG A 126 8.19 -15.16 -7.91
CA ARG A 126 8.52 -16.20 -6.92
C ARG A 126 7.62 -16.16 -5.68
N LEU A 127 7.09 -14.99 -5.34
CA LEU A 127 6.23 -14.77 -4.17
C LEU A 127 4.75 -14.85 -4.53
N TRP A 128 4.41 -14.99 -5.81
CA TRP A 128 3.03 -14.98 -6.28
C TRP A 128 2.20 -16.08 -5.61
N GLY A 129 1.07 -15.69 -5.03
CA GLY A 129 0.22 -16.61 -4.26
C GLY A 129 0.62 -16.83 -2.81
N ALA A 130 1.63 -16.11 -2.29
CA ALA A 130 1.92 -16.11 -0.85
C ALA A 130 0.71 -15.61 -0.04
N ASP A 131 0.44 -16.26 1.10
CA ASP A 131 -0.61 -15.83 2.02
C ASP A 131 -0.41 -14.37 2.42
N TYR A 132 -1.45 -13.54 2.28
CA TYR A 132 -1.39 -12.08 2.49
C TYR A 132 -0.81 -11.70 3.86
N ASP A 133 -1.21 -12.41 4.92
CA ASP A 133 -0.74 -12.18 6.29
C ASP A 133 0.59 -12.88 6.60
N SER A 134 1.25 -13.54 5.63
CA SER A 134 2.57 -14.19 5.78
C SER A 134 3.73 -13.19 5.55
N PRO A 135 4.97 -13.50 5.98
CA PRO A 135 6.10 -12.59 5.76
C PRO A 135 6.42 -12.47 4.26
N GLN A 136 6.05 -13.47 3.47
CA GLN A 136 6.19 -13.48 2.02
C GLN A 136 5.12 -12.59 1.37
N GLY A 137 3.87 -12.65 1.84
CA GLY A 137 2.78 -11.78 1.40
C GLY A 137 3.04 -10.31 1.73
N GLU A 138 3.51 -10.01 2.94
CA GLU A 138 3.94 -8.65 3.31
C GLU A 138 5.07 -8.12 2.40
N LYS A 139 5.98 -9.00 1.96
CA LYS A 139 7.07 -8.62 1.04
C LYS A 139 6.55 -8.42 -0.39
N LEU A 140 5.64 -9.28 -0.82
CA LEU A 140 4.98 -9.19 -2.13
C LEU A 140 4.25 -7.86 -2.27
N ASP A 141 3.43 -7.49 -1.27
CA ASP A 141 2.69 -6.22 -1.23
C ASP A 141 3.62 -5.01 -1.40
N VAL A 142 4.71 -4.95 -0.63
CA VAL A 142 5.71 -3.88 -0.73
C VAL A 142 6.38 -3.85 -2.11
N LEU A 143 6.76 -5.01 -2.67
CA LEU A 143 7.38 -5.06 -3.99
C LEU A 143 6.44 -4.62 -5.10
N ILE A 144 5.17 -5.02 -5.04
CA ILE A 144 4.12 -4.56 -5.98
C ILE A 144 4.01 -3.04 -5.93
N THR A 145 3.90 -2.45 -4.73
CA THR A 145 3.81 -0.99 -4.59
C THR A 145 5.04 -0.28 -5.17
N LEU A 146 6.26 -0.81 -4.94
CA LEU A 146 7.48 -0.20 -5.46
C LEU A 146 7.59 -0.31 -6.99
N VAL A 147 7.14 -1.43 -7.54
CA VAL A 147 7.09 -1.67 -8.99
C VAL A 147 6.07 -0.74 -9.65
N GLU A 148 4.87 -0.64 -9.10
CA GLU A 148 3.82 0.27 -9.59
C GLU A 148 4.32 1.72 -9.66
N VAL A 149 4.91 2.23 -8.58
CA VAL A 149 5.46 3.59 -8.55
C VAL A 149 6.58 3.78 -9.59
N TYR A 150 7.42 2.77 -9.81
CA TYR A 150 8.46 2.84 -10.84
C TYR A 150 7.85 2.85 -12.25
N GLU A 151 6.87 2.00 -12.52
CA GLU A 151 6.17 1.91 -13.81
C GLU A 151 5.39 3.18 -14.13
N GLU A 152 4.69 3.78 -13.17
CA GLU A 152 4.01 5.06 -13.36
C GLU A 152 4.98 6.17 -13.80
N GLN A 153 6.20 6.16 -13.29
CA GLN A 153 7.22 7.18 -13.58
C GLN A 153 7.97 6.93 -14.89
N HIS A 154 8.25 5.67 -15.24
CA HIS A 154 9.16 5.31 -16.34
C HIS A 154 8.43 4.69 -17.54
N HIS A 155 7.29 4.04 -17.30
CA HIS A 155 6.51 3.30 -18.30
C HIS A 155 5.00 3.64 -18.20
N PRO A 156 4.61 4.93 -18.18
CA PRO A 156 3.21 5.28 -18.02
C PRO A 156 2.37 4.75 -19.19
N ILE A 157 1.31 4.01 -18.86
CA ILE A 157 0.28 3.66 -19.84
C ILE A 157 -0.67 4.85 -19.95
N LEU A 158 -0.53 5.60 -21.04
CA LEU A 158 -1.38 6.74 -21.30
C LEU A 158 -2.81 6.28 -21.64
N PRO A 159 -3.84 7.01 -21.17
CA PRO A 159 -5.21 6.72 -21.54
C PRO A 159 -5.40 6.84 -23.07
N PRO A 160 -6.35 6.07 -23.64
CA PRO A 160 -6.63 6.14 -25.06
C PRO A 160 -7.28 7.48 -25.43
N ASP A 161 -7.27 7.80 -26.72
CA ASP A 161 -8.11 8.87 -27.24
C ASP A 161 -9.61 8.55 -27.02
N PRO A 162 -10.49 9.56 -26.86
CA PRO A 162 -11.91 9.34 -26.59
C PRO A 162 -12.61 8.47 -27.64
N VAL A 163 -12.19 8.55 -28.91
CA VAL A 163 -12.78 7.78 -30.00
C VAL A 163 -12.38 6.30 -29.91
N GLU A 164 -11.12 5.99 -29.63
CA GLU A 164 -10.66 4.63 -29.39
C GLU A 164 -11.35 4.03 -28.16
N ALA A 165 -11.59 4.81 -27.10
CA ALA A 165 -12.35 4.35 -25.95
C ALA A 165 -13.81 3.97 -26.31
N ILE A 166 -14.45 4.74 -27.19
CA ILE A 166 -15.79 4.43 -27.71
C ILE A 166 -15.74 3.17 -28.59
N LEU A 167 -14.78 3.07 -29.50
CA LEU A 167 -14.63 1.91 -30.39
C LEU A 167 -14.37 0.62 -29.61
N HIS A 168 -13.48 0.65 -28.62
CA HIS A 168 -13.23 -0.47 -27.72
C HIS A 168 -14.49 -0.86 -26.93
N ARG A 169 -15.29 0.12 -26.47
CA ARG A 169 -16.56 -0.18 -25.80
C ARG A 169 -17.54 -0.88 -26.74
N LEU A 170 -17.61 -0.45 -28.01
CA LEU A 170 -18.46 -1.13 -29.00
C LEU A 170 -18.03 -2.58 -29.20
N ASP A 171 -16.74 -2.80 -29.45
CA ASP A 171 -16.17 -4.13 -29.69
C ASP A 171 -16.37 -5.07 -28.49
N SER A 172 -15.95 -4.65 -27.30
CA SER A 172 -16.04 -5.47 -26.08
C SER A 172 -17.46 -5.81 -25.64
N HIS A 173 -18.48 -5.08 -26.12
CA HIS A 173 -19.88 -5.29 -25.76
C HIS A 173 -20.74 -5.73 -26.95
N GLY A 174 -20.14 -6.02 -28.11
CA GLY A 174 -20.85 -6.46 -29.30
C GLY A 174 -21.84 -5.42 -29.87
N LEU A 175 -21.60 -4.13 -29.60
CA LEU A 175 -22.46 -3.04 -30.05
C LEU A 175 -22.06 -2.57 -31.45
N SER A 176 -23.05 -2.14 -32.21
CA SER A 176 -22.86 -1.53 -33.52
C SER A 176 -22.75 -0.01 -33.42
N ARG A 177 -22.30 0.63 -34.51
CA ARG A 177 -22.30 2.10 -34.59
C ARG A 177 -23.71 2.71 -34.46
N ARG A 178 -24.76 1.97 -34.78
CA ARG A 178 -26.15 2.45 -34.65
C ARG A 178 -26.53 2.63 -33.17
N ASP A 179 -25.95 1.83 -32.30
CA ASP A 179 -26.21 1.88 -30.86
C ASP A 179 -25.61 3.14 -30.21
N LEU A 180 -24.78 3.91 -30.94
CA LEU A 180 -24.30 5.21 -30.50
C LEU A 180 -25.28 6.36 -30.73
N GLU A 181 -26.32 6.17 -31.54
CA GLU A 181 -27.26 7.24 -31.91
C GLU A 181 -27.96 7.89 -30.70
N PRO A 182 -28.41 7.16 -29.67
CA PRO A 182 -28.99 7.76 -28.46
C PRO A 182 -28.02 8.73 -27.73
N TYR A 183 -26.72 8.46 -27.81
CA TYR A 183 -25.69 9.20 -27.07
C TYR A 183 -25.11 10.36 -27.89
N LEU A 184 -24.88 10.13 -29.19
CA LEU A 184 -24.18 11.06 -30.09
C LEU A 184 -25.13 11.84 -31.02
N GLY A 185 -26.36 11.35 -31.22
CA GLY A 185 -27.33 11.92 -32.16
C GLY A 185 -27.39 11.18 -33.48
N SER A 186 -27.54 11.90 -34.59
CA SER A 186 -27.75 11.27 -35.91
C SER A 186 -26.60 10.37 -36.35
N ARG A 187 -26.88 9.40 -37.23
CA ARG A 187 -25.87 8.53 -37.85
C ARG A 187 -24.71 9.31 -38.51
N ALA A 188 -25.01 10.45 -39.12
CA ALA A 188 -23.99 11.37 -39.66
C ALA A 188 -23.06 11.88 -38.55
N ARG A 189 -23.61 12.28 -37.40
CA ARG A 189 -22.84 12.78 -36.25
C ARG A 189 -22.00 11.69 -35.59
N VAL A 190 -22.55 10.48 -35.45
CA VAL A 190 -21.79 9.30 -35.03
C VAL A 190 -20.57 9.12 -35.94
N SER A 191 -20.77 9.16 -37.26
CA SER A 191 -19.68 9.03 -38.24
C SER A 191 -18.65 10.16 -38.12
N GLU A 192 -19.08 11.41 -38.00
CA GLU A 192 -18.18 12.57 -37.84
C GLU A 192 -17.30 12.42 -36.59
N ILE A 193 -17.86 11.97 -35.47
CA ILE A 193 -17.14 11.80 -34.21
C ILE A 193 -16.17 10.62 -34.30
N LEU A 194 -16.64 9.45 -34.77
CA LEU A 194 -15.77 8.28 -34.90
C LEU A 194 -14.63 8.46 -35.90
N ASN A 195 -14.79 9.39 -36.87
CA ASN A 195 -13.72 9.78 -37.80
C ASN A 195 -12.93 11.00 -37.32
N ARG A 196 -13.11 11.44 -36.07
CA ARG A 196 -12.42 12.61 -35.48
C ARG A 196 -12.60 13.91 -36.28
N LYS A 197 -13.69 14.05 -37.04
CA LYS A 197 -14.04 15.29 -37.76
C LYS A 197 -14.76 16.28 -36.84
N ARG A 198 -15.37 15.79 -35.77
CA ARG A 198 -16.09 16.59 -34.77
C ARG A 198 -15.71 16.15 -33.37
N ALA A 199 -15.44 17.12 -32.50
CA ALA A 199 -15.21 16.87 -31.08
C ALA A 199 -16.50 16.45 -30.35
N LEU A 200 -16.35 15.70 -29.26
CA LEU A 200 -17.44 15.39 -28.34
C LEU A 200 -17.89 16.66 -27.62
N SER A 201 -19.21 16.86 -27.51
CA SER A 201 -19.76 17.90 -26.64
C SER A 201 -19.94 17.36 -25.22
N LEU A 202 -19.95 18.25 -24.20
CA LEU A 202 -20.18 17.85 -22.81
C LEU A 202 -21.47 17.06 -22.61
N ALA A 203 -22.53 17.39 -23.37
CA ALA A 203 -23.79 16.65 -23.34
C ALA A 203 -23.70 15.25 -23.94
N MET A 204 -22.80 15.03 -24.92
CA MET A 204 -22.50 13.69 -25.44
C MET A 204 -21.66 12.89 -24.44
N ILE A 205 -20.66 13.54 -23.83
CA ILE A 205 -19.80 12.92 -22.81
C ILE A 205 -20.64 12.36 -21.66
N ARG A 206 -21.55 13.17 -21.10
CA ARG A 206 -22.47 12.73 -20.03
C ARG A 206 -23.32 11.54 -20.47
N ARG A 207 -23.90 11.60 -21.66
CA ARG A 207 -24.72 10.51 -22.21
C ARG A 207 -23.93 9.22 -22.42
N LEU A 208 -22.69 9.30 -22.91
CA LEU A 208 -21.81 8.13 -23.07
C LEU A 208 -21.38 7.55 -21.73
N GLN A 209 -21.10 8.41 -20.74
CA GLN A 209 -20.79 7.97 -19.38
C GLN A 209 -22.00 7.25 -18.75
N ASP A 210 -23.17 7.89 -18.73
CA ASP A 210 -24.37 7.36 -18.10
C ASP A 210 -24.88 6.10 -18.81
N GLY A 211 -24.77 6.08 -20.14
CA GLY A 211 -25.34 5.02 -20.97
C GLY A 211 -24.44 3.84 -21.27
N LEU A 212 -23.12 4.08 -21.41
CA LEU A 212 -22.15 3.05 -21.81
C LEU A 212 -21.02 2.87 -20.77
N GLY A 213 -21.05 3.60 -19.65
CA GLY A 213 -20.05 3.48 -18.59
C GLY A 213 -18.64 3.83 -19.05
N ILE A 214 -18.48 4.68 -20.07
CA ILE A 214 -17.17 5.13 -20.53
C ILE A 214 -16.70 6.25 -19.59
N SER A 215 -15.47 6.15 -19.07
CA SER A 215 -14.94 7.11 -18.10
C SER A 215 -14.97 8.54 -18.64
N ALA A 216 -15.55 9.46 -17.87
CA ALA A 216 -15.56 10.87 -18.21
C ALA A 216 -14.14 11.43 -18.34
N GLU A 217 -13.20 10.98 -17.50
CA GLU A 217 -11.81 11.43 -17.54
C GLU A 217 -11.12 11.10 -18.87
N ILE A 218 -11.49 9.97 -19.49
CA ILE A 218 -11.04 9.61 -20.83
C ILE A 218 -11.76 10.48 -21.86
N LEU A 219 -13.09 10.59 -21.77
CA LEU A 219 -13.90 11.29 -22.77
C LEU A 219 -13.66 12.80 -22.87
N VAL A 220 -13.21 13.44 -21.78
CA VAL A 220 -12.88 14.89 -21.76
C VAL A 220 -11.48 15.19 -22.27
N GLN A 221 -10.64 14.17 -22.50
CA GLN A 221 -9.27 14.41 -22.95
C GLN A 221 -9.24 15.11 -24.31
N PRO A 222 -8.31 16.04 -24.51
CA PRO A 222 -8.08 16.62 -25.82
C PRO A 222 -7.57 15.53 -26.77
N TYR A 223 -8.11 15.51 -27.99
CA TYR A 223 -7.66 14.61 -29.05
C TYR A 223 -7.58 15.33 -30.38
N LYS A 224 -6.71 14.84 -31.25
CA LYS A 224 -6.46 15.46 -32.56
C LYS A 224 -7.65 15.23 -33.47
N LEU A 225 -8.32 16.30 -33.88
CA LEU A 225 -9.29 16.25 -34.95
C LEU A 225 -8.57 16.11 -36.29
N GLN A 226 -9.18 15.38 -37.22
CA GLN A 226 -8.77 15.41 -38.61
C GLN A 226 -9.00 16.83 -39.12
N SER A 227 -7.93 17.46 -39.61
CA SER A 227 -8.04 18.71 -40.36
C SER A 227 -8.99 18.49 -41.52
N ALA A 228 -9.89 19.45 -41.76
CA ALA A 228 -10.66 19.44 -43.00
C ALA A 228 -9.68 19.41 -44.18
N PRO A 229 -9.91 18.56 -45.20
CA PRO A 229 -9.15 18.62 -46.45
C PRO A 229 -9.29 19.98 -47.12
#